data_AF-A0A933D1U5-F1
#
_entry.id   AF-A0A933D1U5-F1
#
_cell.length_a   1.000
_cell.length_b   1.000
_cell.length_c   1.000
_cell.angle_alpha   90.00
_cell.angle_beta   90.00
_cell.angle_gamma   90.00
#
_symmetry.space_group_name_H-M   'P 1'
#
loop_
_entity.id
_entity.type
_entity.pdbx_description
1 polymer ?
#
loop_
_entity_poly.entity_id
_entity_poly.type
_entity_poly.pdbx_seq_one_letter_code
_entity_poly.pdbx_strand_id
1 'polypeptide(L)'
;MRLVQHQRGEGANHTKARLPVTLVYCEEYARIDEAYYREKQVQGWSRKKKEALIQGNPELLPELAKNYTQFPRKVSSTGRRLSLSKSPKLDTTSTPQLRPRRAGSGRPPKSRRLD
;
A
#
# COMPACT_ATOMS: atom_id res chain seq x y z
N MET A 1 2.87 6.03 -29.24
CA MET A 1 2.14 6.34 -27.98
C MET A 1 3.01 6.03 -26.77
N ARG A 2 3.03 6.93 -25.77
CA ARG A 2 3.89 6.83 -24.58
C ARG A 2 3.61 5.57 -23.75
N LEU A 3 2.34 5.21 -23.56
CA LEU A 3 1.94 4.01 -22.81
C LEU A 3 2.59 2.73 -23.36
N VAL A 4 2.56 2.54 -24.69
CA VAL A 4 3.16 1.37 -25.36
C VAL A 4 4.67 1.30 -25.13
N GLN A 5 5.39 2.43 -25.20
CA GLN A 5 6.83 2.48 -24.91
C GLN A 5 7.13 2.06 -23.46
N HIS A 6 6.34 2.56 -22.49
CA HIS A 6 6.48 2.14 -21.11
C HIS A 6 6.21 0.63 -20.95
N GLN A 7 5.18 0.09 -21.60
CA GLN A 7 4.82 -1.32 -21.53
C GLN A 7 5.89 -2.26 -22.12
N ARG A 8 6.63 -1.79 -23.13
CA ARG A 8 7.79 -2.48 -23.72
C ARG A 8 9.08 -2.33 -22.92
N GLY A 9 9.07 -1.55 -21.83
CA GLY A 9 10.26 -1.27 -21.03
C GLY A 9 11.24 -0.29 -21.67
N GLU A 10 10.81 0.44 -22.70
CA GLU A 10 11.55 1.51 -23.39
C GLU A 10 11.30 2.90 -22.76
N GLY A 11 10.48 2.94 -21.69
CA GLY A 11 10.20 4.14 -20.92
C GLY A 11 11.21 4.44 -19.81
N ALA A 12 10.78 5.23 -18.82
CA ALA A 12 11.62 5.59 -17.69
C ALA A 12 12.01 4.38 -16.82
N ASN A 13 13.22 4.41 -16.24
CA ASN A 13 13.72 3.37 -15.33
C ASN A 13 12.75 3.04 -14.19
N HIS A 14 12.09 4.07 -13.63
CA HIS A 14 11.12 3.89 -12.54
C HIS A 14 9.94 2.98 -12.92
N THR A 15 9.45 3.12 -14.16
CA THR A 15 8.32 2.33 -14.68
C THR A 15 8.77 0.99 -15.24
N LYS A 16 9.98 0.91 -15.80
CA LYS A 16 10.55 -0.32 -16.37
C LYS A 16 10.65 -1.44 -15.32
N ALA A 17 10.97 -1.09 -14.08
CA ALA A 17 11.03 -2.04 -12.96
C ALA A 17 9.65 -2.47 -12.41
N ARG A 18 8.53 -1.91 -12.91
CA ARG A 18 7.17 -2.08 -12.34
C ARG A 18 6.13 -2.32 -13.44
N LEU A 19 6.47 -3.17 -14.40
CA LEU A 19 5.56 -3.59 -15.46
C LEU A 19 4.69 -4.76 -14.99
N PRO A 20 3.44 -4.89 -15.49
CA PRO A 20 2.76 -4.02 -16.47
C PRO A 20 2.20 -2.74 -15.84
N VAL A 21 2.15 -1.65 -16.61
CA VAL A 21 1.52 -0.38 -16.22
C VAL A 21 0.17 -0.19 -16.90
N THR A 22 -0.81 0.36 -16.18
CA THR A 22 -2.14 0.69 -16.69
C THR A 22 -2.37 2.20 -16.64
N LEU A 23 -2.95 2.77 -17.71
CA LEU A 23 -3.41 4.14 -17.71
C LEU A 23 -4.76 4.21 -16.99
N VAL A 24 -4.78 4.81 -15.80
CA VAL A 24 -6.00 4.95 -14.98
C VAL A 24 -6.66 6.31 -15.10
N TYR A 25 -5.96 7.30 -15.64
CA TYR A 25 -6.42 8.68 -15.70
C TYR A 25 -5.64 9.50 -16.74
N CYS A 26 -6.33 10.34 -17.51
CA CYS A 26 -5.75 11.32 -18.42
C CYS A 26 -6.63 12.57 -18.49
N GLU A 27 -6.00 13.72 -18.75
CA GLU A 27 -6.67 15.01 -18.98
C GLU A 27 -6.12 15.60 -20.29
N GLU A 28 -6.98 16.29 -21.02
CA GLU A 28 -6.62 16.99 -22.25
C GLU A 28 -6.73 18.49 -22.05
N TYR A 29 -5.80 19.24 -22.64
CA TYR A 29 -5.71 20.68 -22.53
C TYR A 29 -5.46 21.28 -23.92
N ALA A 30 -6.03 22.46 -24.17
CA ALA A 30 -5.88 23.15 -25.45
C ALA A 30 -4.47 23.71 -25.63
N ARG A 31 -3.77 24.01 -24.53
CA ARG A 31 -2.45 24.62 -24.54
C ARG A 31 -1.43 23.80 -23.74
N ILE A 32 -0.18 23.86 -24.19
CA ILE A 32 0.94 23.10 -23.60
C ILE A 32 1.31 23.64 -22.20
N ASP A 33 1.22 24.96 -22.00
CA ASP A 33 1.48 25.61 -20.71
C ASP A 33 0.50 25.15 -19.63
N GLU A 34 -0.80 25.12 -19.94
CA GLU A 34 -1.85 24.60 -19.04
C GLU A 34 -1.59 23.13 -18.67
N ALA A 35 -1.31 22.28 -19.66
CA ALA A 35 -0.99 20.88 -19.43
C ALA A 35 0.26 20.72 -18.53
N TYR A 36 1.30 21.52 -18.76
CA TYR A 36 2.52 21.51 -17.97
C TYR A 36 2.29 21.93 -16.52
N TYR A 37 1.55 23.03 -16.30
CA TYR A 37 1.22 23.48 -14.94
C TYR A 37 0.39 22.45 -14.19
N ARG A 38 -0.59 21.84 -14.86
CA ARG A 38 -1.41 20.77 -14.30
C ARG A 38 -0.57 19.55 -13.95
N GLU A 39 0.32 19.11 -14.84
CA GLU A 39 1.20 17.97 -14.59
C GLU A 39 2.06 18.21 -13.35
N LYS A 40 2.69 19.40 -13.24
CA LYS A 40 3.49 19.78 -12.08
C LYS A 40 2.68 19.81 -10.80
N GLN A 41 1.44 20.30 -10.86
CA GLN A 41 0.52 20.30 -9.73
C GLN A 41 0.24 18.87 -9.25
N VAL A 42 -0.13 17.95 -10.15
CA VAL A 42 -0.44 16.54 -9.82
C VAL A 42 0.79 15.81 -9.30
N GLN A 43 1.98 16.03 -9.89
CA GLN A 43 3.23 15.38 -9.45
C GLN A 43 3.45 15.55 -7.93
N GLY A 44 3.23 16.77 -7.41
CA GLY A 44 3.38 17.12 -5.99
C GLY A 44 2.21 16.69 -5.08
N TRP A 45 1.14 16.12 -5.61
CA TRP A 45 0.00 15.71 -4.79
C TRP A 45 0.27 14.47 -3.95
N SER A 46 -0.34 14.46 -2.77
CA SER A 46 -0.43 13.27 -1.93
C SER A 46 -1.21 12.16 -2.65
N ARG A 47 -0.97 10.91 -2.26
CA ARG A 47 -1.66 9.75 -2.83
C ARG A 47 -3.19 9.88 -2.76
N LYS A 48 -3.72 10.37 -1.64
CA LYS A 48 -5.18 10.55 -1.44
C LYS A 48 -5.80 11.52 -2.45
N LYS A 49 -5.13 12.63 -2.76
CA LYS A 49 -5.60 13.60 -3.76
C LYS A 49 -5.61 12.97 -5.16
N LYS A 50 -4.56 12.22 -5.51
CA LYS A 50 -4.49 11.50 -6.79
C LYS A 50 -5.59 10.44 -6.90
N GLU A 51 -5.87 9.70 -5.83
CA GLU A 51 -6.95 8.71 -5.79
C GLU A 51 -8.33 9.37 -5.97
N ALA A 52 -8.60 10.49 -5.28
CA ALA A 52 -9.85 11.24 -5.45
C ALA A 52 -10.03 11.73 -6.90
N LEU A 53 -8.95 12.21 -7.52
CA LEU A 53 -8.96 12.62 -8.92
C LEU A 53 -9.27 11.45 -9.86
N ILE A 54 -8.61 10.30 -9.68
CA ILE A 54 -8.83 9.09 -10.49
C ILE A 54 -10.27 8.58 -10.34
N GLN A 55 -10.86 8.70 -9.15
CA GLN A 55 -12.23 8.28 -8.86
C GLN A 55 -13.31 9.24 -9.41
N GLY A 56 -12.92 10.39 -9.98
CA GLY A 56 -13.87 11.38 -10.47
C GLY A 56 -14.53 12.20 -9.36
N ASN A 57 -13.90 12.30 -8.19
CA ASN A 57 -14.39 13.03 -7.02
C ASN A 57 -13.53 14.29 -6.72
N PRO A 58 -13.43 15.25 -7.65
CA PRO A 58 -12.59 16.43 -7.47
C PRO A 58 -13.06 17.35 -6.32
N GLU A 59 -14.32 17.27 -5.91
CA GLU A 59 -14.90 18.02 -4.79
C GLU A 59 -14.27 17.68 -3.44
N LEU A 60 -13.61 16.52 -3.32
CA LEU A 60 -12.85 16.13 -2.12
C LEU A 60 -11.46 16.79 -2.07
N LEU A 61 -10.94 17.32 -3.18
CA LEU A 61 -9.60 17.90 -3.25
C LEU A 61 -9.38 19.09 -2.30
N PRO A 62 -10.33 20.04 -2.14
CA PRO A 62 -10.19 21.13 -1.18
C PRO A 62 -10.05 20.63 0.25
N GLU A 63 -10.82 19.60 0.64
CA GLU A 63 -10.73 19.02 1.97
C GLU A 63 -9.39 18.29 2.18
N LEU A 64 -8.96 17.50 1.19
CA LEU A 64 -7.68 16.79 1.21
C LEU A 64 -6.46 17.72 1.11
N ALA A 65 -6.65 18.98 0.74
CA ALA A 65 -5.61 20.00 0.70
C ALA A 65 -5.39 20.71 2.03
N LYS A 66 -6.31 20.59 2.99
CA LYS A 66 -6.18 21.23 4.30
C LYS A 66 -4.98 20.66 5.06
N ASN A 67 -4.12 21.55 5.55
CA ASN A 67 -3.01 21.19 6.42
C ASN A 67 -3.50 21.05 7.87
N TYR A 68 -3.27 19.89 8.47
CA TYR A 68 -3.70 19.58 9.84
C TYR A 68 -2.95 20.37 10.91
N THR A 69 -1.81 20.98 10.61
CA THR A 69 -1.09 21.83 11.56
C THR A 69 -1.81 23.16 11.79
N GLN A 70 -2.46 23.69 10.75
CA GLN A 70 -3.20 24.96 10.82
C GLN A 70 -4.71 24.73 11.03
N PHE A 71 -5.23 23.56 10.63
CA PHE A 71 -6.65 23.21 10.75
C PHE A 71 -6.80 21.83 11.39
N PRO A 72 -6.79 21.72 12.72
CA PRO A 72 -7.00 20.45 13.41
C PRO A 72 -8.36 19.87 12.98
N ARG A 73 -8.39 18.58 12.61
CA ARG A 73 -9.66 17.92 12.31
C ARG A 73 -10.51 17.91 13.57
N LYS A 74 -11.75 18.38 13.46
CA LYS A 74 -12.75 18.07 14.49
C LYS A 74 -12.96 16.56 14.48
N VAL A 75 -12.42 15.88 15.48
CA VAL A 75 -12.61 14.45 15.67
C VAL A 75 -14.08 14.27 16.00
N SER A 76 -14.91 13.87 15.03
CA SER A 76 -16.25 13.41 15.30
C SER A 76 -16.11 12.11 16.09
N SER A 77 -16.37 12.18 17.39
CA SER A 77 -16.36 11.06 18.33
C SER A 77 -17.43 10.03 17.98
N THR A 78 -17.26 9.29 16.89
CA THR A 78 -18.05 8.08 16.65
C THR A 78 -17.27 6.92 17.21
N GLY A 79 -17.44 6.72 18.51
CA GLY A 79 -17.07 5.47 19.15
C GLY A 79 -17.80 4.32 18.46
N ARG A 80 -17.06 3.46 17.78
CA ARG A 80 -17.47 2.08 17.57
C ARG A 80 -16.26 1.20 17.84
N ARG A 81 -16.01 0.99 19.14
CA ARG A 81 -15.26 -0.16 19.64
C ARG A 81 -16.05 -1.39 19.19
N LEU A 82 -15.63 -2.05 18.11
CA LEU A 82 -16.12 -3.39 17.78
C LEU A 82 -15.70 -4.31 18.94
N SER A 83 -16.66 -4.63 19.79
CA SER A 83 -16.52 -5.65 20.83
C SER A 83 -16.19 -6.98 20.16
N LEU A 84 -14.96 -7.44 20.38
CA LEU A 84 -14.51 -8.77 20.04
C LEU A 84 -15.26 -9.77 20.94
N SER A 85 -16.38 -10.31 20.47
CA SER A 85 -17.03 -11.44 21.15
C SER A 85 -16.14 -12.67 20.95
N LYS A 86 -15.33 -12.98 21.96
CA LYS A 86 -14.67 -14.28 22.11
C LYS A 86 -15.74 -15.35 22.20
N SER A 87 -15.80 -16.25 21.23
CA SER A 87 -16.60 -17.47 21.33
C SER A 87 -16.01 -18.39 22.41
N PRO A 88 -16.85 -19.09 23.20
CA PRO A 88 -16.39 -20.01 24.23
C PRO A 88 -15.81 -21.27 23.59
N LYS A 89 -14.67 -21.74 24.12
CA LYS A 89 -14.10 -23.04 23.77
C LYS A 89 -14.94 -24.11 24.45
N LEU A 90 -15.49 -25.05 23.67
CA LEU A 90 -16.02 -26.30 24.21
C LEU A 90 -14.85 -27.29 24.33
N ASP A 91 -14.61 -27.71 25.56
CA ASP A 91 -13.80 -28.83 25.97
C ASP A 91 -14.54 -30.15 25.70
N THR A 92 -13.82 -31.17 25.24
CA THR A 92 -14.22 -32.57 25.46
C THR A 92 -12.97 -33.44 25.43
N THR A 93 -12.85 -34.20 26.52
CA THR A 93 -11.68 -34.93 27.02
C THR A 93 -11.56 -36.34 26.42
N SER A 94 -10.35 -36.91 26.48
CA SER A 94 -10.02 -38.36 26.49
C SER A 94 -9.92 -39.03 25.10
N THR A 95 -8.96 -39.91 24.74
CA THR A 95 -8.13 -40.89 25.47
C THR A 95 -6.87 -41.30 24.60
N PRO A 96 -6.03 -42.33 24.87
CA PRO A 96 -4.66 -42.19 25.37
C PRO A 96 -3.50 -42.70 24.46
N GLN A 97 -2.30 -42.18 24.75
CA GLN A 97 -0.95 -42.79 24.84
C GLN A 97 -0.54 -44.00 23.97
N LEU A 98 0.57 -43.85 23.23
CA LEU A 98 1.70 -44.80 23.23
C LEU A 98 3.00 -44.13 22.75
N ARG A 99 4.04 -44.12 23.61
CA ARG A 99 5.46 -43.80 23.27
C ARG A 99 6.16 -45.06 22.77
N PRO A 100 7.25 -44.95 21.99
CA PRO A 100 8.63 -45.00 22.55
C PRO A 100 9.60 -44.00 21.87
N ARG A 101 10.42 -43.25 22.63
CA ARG A 101 11.84 -43.47 23.00
C ARG A 101 12.92 -43.29 21.89
N ARG A 102 13.64 -42.16 22.04
CA ARG A 102 15.11 -41.97 22.20
C ARG A 102 16.06 -42.05 20.98
N ALA A 103 16.80 -40.95 20.79
CA ALA A 103 18.24 -40.76 20.47
C ALA A 103 18.34 -39.50 19.58
N GLY A 104 19.16 -38.47 19.80
CA GLY A 104 20.54 -38.40 20.27
C GLY A 104 21.38 -37.73 19.17
N SER A 105 22.27 -36.80 19.53
CA SER A 105 23.24 -36.06 18.69
C SER A 105 22.63 -34.95 17.80
N GLY A 106 23.20 -33.77 17.62
CA GLY A 106 24.45 -33.15 18.04
C GLY A 106 24.58 -31.88 17.18
N ARG A 107 24.66 -30.70 17.79
CA ARG A 107 24.81 -29.43 17.05
C ARG A 107 26.30 -29.22 16.76
N PRO A 108 26.74 -29.14 15.49
CA PRO A 108 28.15 -28.86 15.23
C PRO A 108 28.46 -27.37 15.49
N PRO A 109 29.65 -27.03 15.99
CA PRO A 109 30.07 -25.64 16.15
C PRO A 109 30.45 -25.01 14.79
N LYS A 110 30.25 -23.70 14.68
CA LYS A 110 30.62 -22.89 13.52
C LYS A 110 32.14 -22.88 13.37
N SER A 111 32.64 -23.35 12.23
CA SER A 111 34.03 -23.15 11.83
C SER A 111 34.27 -21.72 11.37
N ARG A 112 35.39 -21.17 11.84
CA ARG A 112 36.00 -19.88 11.47
C ARG A 112 37.26 -20.22 10.67
N ARG A 113 37.41 -19.68 9.46
CA ARG A 113 38.65 -19.52 8.67
C ARG A 113 38.40 -18.23 7.84
N LEU A 114 39.13 -17.12 7.95
CA LEU A 114 40.54 -16.86 7.62
C LEU A 114 40.92 -17.47 6.28
N ASP A 115 40.61 -16.76 5.21
CA ASP A 115 41.58 -16.19 4.24
C ASP A 115 40.95 -14.94 3.61
#